data_AF-W8JEN0-F1
#
_entry.id   AF-W8JEN0-F1
#
_cell.length_a   1.000
_cell.length_b   1.000
_cell.length_c   1.000
_cell.angle_alpha   90.00
_cell.angle_beta   90.00
_cell.angle_gamma   90.00
#
_symmetry.space_group_name_H-M   'P 1'
#
loop_
_entity.id
_entity.type
_entity.pdbx_description
1 polymer ?
#
loop_
_entity_poly.entity_id
_entity_poly.type
_entity_poly.pdbx_seq_one_letter_code
_entity_poly.pdbx_strand_id
1 'polypeptide(L)'
;MILSSSLSSLSSYLCSTLNPSQQRLTEQKNVILLLPWDTYRANLIFYNTVCLILTILTCLGMTTLMSYAVLYNHWSLFGISLGVIILLIAIAIILNFPLKNKILGSQLTNEISQDILESGKHSIDQFRSTFTNIRKNFIPKMQAWYNHLIQDAQIHITAKEKQIHELSHTLDTMVEEKRKEYALAKETHPLSPQTEALGKLIQSWEQFESTN
;
A
#
# COMPACT_ATOMS: atom_id res chain seq x y z
N MET A 1 51.71 85.94 26.51
CA MET A 1 52.78 84.96 26.79
C MET A 1 52.14 83.80 27.54
N ILE A 2 51.93 82.67 26.84
CA ILE A 2 51.74 81.27 27.34
C ILE A 2 50.50 81.02 28.27
N LEU A 3 49.42 80.38 27.77
CA LEU A 3 49.00 78.97 28.01
C LEU A 3 48.96 78.55 29.50
N SER A 4 48.00 77.80 30.06
CA SER A 4 46.90 76.98 29.57
C SER A 4 46.17 76.34 30.76
N SER A 5 44.93 75.89 30.52
CA SER A 5 44.33 74.64 31.04
C SER A 5 44.15 74.43 32.55
N SER A 6 42.90 74.32 33.00
CA SER A 6 42.35 73.01 33.41
C SER A 6 40.85 73.10 33.70
N LEU A 7 40.10 72.38 32.86
CA LEU A 7 38.75 71.87 33.12
C LEU A 7 38.75 70.94 34.35
N SER A 8 37.54 70.70 34.86
CA SER A 8 37.13 69.53 35.65
C SER A 8 37.54 69.48 37.12
N SER A 9 36.70 70.03 38.00
CA SER A 9 36.07 69.30 39.10
C SER A 9 35.21 70.27 39.91
N LEU A 10 34.27 69.75 40.69
CA LEU A 10 33.28 70.48 41.50
C LEU A 10 32.02 70.99 40.78
N SER A 11 31.10 70.06 40.51
CA SER A 11 29.68 70.31 40.82
C SER A 11 28.96 68.99 41.06
N SER A 12 29.46 68.23 42.05
CA SER A 12 28.63 67.31 42.82
C SER A 12 28.18 68.06 44.07
N TYR A 13 26.96 67.75 44.53
CA TYR A 13 26.25 68.27 45.71
C TYR A 13 25.48 69.58 45.49
N LEU A 14 24.19 69.47 45.11
CA LEU A 14 23.04 69.53 46.03
C LEU A 14 21.75 69.60 45.17
N CYS A 15 20.96 68.53 45.14
CA CYS A 15 19.75 68.37 45.96
C CYS A 15 18.73 69.50 45.70
N SER A 16 17.84 69.30 44.73
CA SER A 16 16.50 68.71 44.91
C SER A 16 15.44 69.77 45.24
N THR A 17 14.50 69.98 44.31
CA THR A 17 13.07 70.13 44.62
C THR A 17 12.26 69.85 43.37
N LEU A 18 11.28 68.98 43.55
CA LEU A 18 10.35 68.40 42.59
C LEU A 18 9.43 69.46 41.97
N ASN A 19 9.08 69.30 40.68
CA ASN A 19 7.68 69.43 40.25
C ASN A 19 7.38 68.49 39.06
N PRO A 20 6.55 67.44 39.23
CA PRO A 20 6.48 66.30 38.29
C PRO A 20 5.34 66.38 37.25
N SER A 21 4.94 67.56 36.81
CA SER A 21 3.72 67.72 35.99
C SER A 21 3.95 68.10 34.52
N GLN A 22 5.20 68.15 34.04
CA GLN A 22 5.47 68.71 32.71
C GLN A 22 6.52 67.99 31.86
N GLN A 23 6.75 66.69 32.10
CA GLN A 23 7.52 65.85 31.18
C GLN A 23 6.90 64.46 31.06
N ARG A 24 6.58 64.09 29.82
CA ARG A 24 6.19 62.75 29.33
C ARG A 24 4.69 62.44 29.23
N LEU A 25 3.95 63.35 28.62
CA LEU A 25 2.77 63.03 27.80
C LEU A 25 3.14 62.50 26.38
N THR A 26 4.38 62.04 26.21
CA THR A 26 4.94 61.44 24.98
C THR A 26 5.68 60.14 25.27
N GLU A 27 5.25 59.41 26.29
CA GLU A 27 5.65 58.01 26.51
C GLU A 27 4.41 57.14 26.69
N GLN A 28 3.46 57.25 25.74
CA GLN A 28 2.54 56.16 25.42
C GLN A 28 3.33 55.05 24.71
N LYS A 29 4.38 54.56 25.39
CA LYS A 29 5.08 53.34 25.02
C LYS A 29 4.10 52.24 25.30
N ASN A 30 3.51 51.73 24.22
CA ASN A 30 2.79 50.47 24.16
C ASN A 30 3.30 49.53 25.27
N VAL A 31 2.57 49.47 26.37
CA VAL A 31 2.71 48.38 27.33
C VAL A 31 2.05 47.21 26.62
N ILE A 32 2.74 46.69 25.60
CA ILE A 32 2.53 45.33 25.13
C ILE A 32 2.74 44.52 26.39
N LEU A 33 1.63 44.03 26.92
CA LEU A 33 1.57 43.00 27.93
C LEU A 33 2.42 41.84 27.37
N LEU A 34 3.72 41.88 27.63
CA LEU A 34 4.65 40.79 27.38
C LEU A 34 4.27 39.72 28.42
N LEU A 35 3.16 39.04 28.14
CA LEU A 35 2.95 37.68 28.62
C LEU A 35 4.26 36.94 28.35
N PRO A 36 4.81 36.21 29.31
CA PRO A 36 6.12 35.59 29.18
C PRO A 36 6.06 34.63 28.00
N TRP A 37 6.60 35.10 26.88
CA TRP A 37 6.62 34.40 25.60
C TRP A 37 7.25 33.01 25.74
N ASP A 38 8.16 32.87 26.70
CA ASP A 38 8.79 31.60 27.07
C ASP A 38 7.84 30.62 27.76
N THR A 39 6.91 31.09 28.61
CA THR A 39 5.88 30.24 29.22
C THR A 39 4.85 29.81 28.18
N TYR A 40 4.48 30.70 27.26
CA TYR A 40 3.61 30.37 26.13
C TYR A 40 4.25 29.34 25.20
N ARG A 41 5.54 29.49 24.89
CA ARG A 41 6.31 28.54 24.07
C ARG A 41 6.46 27.18 24.73
N ALA A 42 6.78 27.13 26.02
CA ALA A 42 6.90 25.87 26.78
C ALA A 42 5.57 25.12 26.83
N ASN A 43 4.46 25.83 27.07
CA ASN A 43 3.13 25.25 27.02
C ASN A 43 2.77 24.77 25.61
N LEU A 44 3.09 25.54 24.56
CA LEU A 44 2.82 25.16 23.17
C LEU A 44 3.59 23.89 22.76
N ILE A 45 4.86 23.77 23.20
CA ILE A 45 5.67 22.56 22.98
C ILE A 45 5.07 21.37 23.75
N PHE A 46 4.66 21.57 25.00
CA PHE A 46 4.02 20.54 25.82
C PHE A 46 2.70 20.04 25.20
N TYR A 47 1.84 20.94 24.75
CA TYR A 47 0.59 20.55 24.08
C TYR A 47 0.84 19.84 22.74
N ASN A 48 1.88 20.24 21.99
CA ASN A 48 2.24 19.59 20.73
C ASN A 48 2.83 18.18 20.95
N THR A 49 3.65 17.97 21.99
CA THR A 49 4.16 16.64 22.34
C THR A 49 3.05 15.71 22.85
N VAL A 50 2.14 16.21 23.69
CA VAL A 50 0.96 15.46 24.13
C VAL A 50 0.07 15.09 22.93
N CYS A 51 -0.14 16.02 21.99
CA CYS A 51 -0.89 15.76 20.76
C CYS A 51 -0.23 14.67 19.90
N LEU A 52 1.10 14.68 19.77
CA LEU A 52 1.84 13.64 19.06
C LEU A 52 1.70 12.27 19.73
N ILE A 53 1.82 12.20 21.06
CA ILE A 53 1.66 10.95 21.82
C ILE A 53 0.24 10.39 21.63
N LEU A 54 -0.79 11.24 21.72
CA LEU A 54 -2.18 10.85 21.46
C LEU A 54 -2.40 10.40 20.02
N THR A 55 -1.75 11.04 19.05
CA THR A 55 -1.81 10.66 17.62
C THR A 55 -1.18 9.29 17.39
N ILE A 56 -0.04 9.00 18.02
CA ILE A 56 0.62 7.69 17.92
C ILE A 56 -0.25 6.61 18.57
N LEU A 57 -0.80 6.89 19.76
CA LEU A 57 -1.65 5.93 20.48
C LEU A 57 -2.95 5.62 19.72
N THR A 58 -3.58 6.64 19.14
CA THR A 58 -4.77 6.45 18.29
C THR A 58 -4.42 5.72 17.00
N CYS A 59 -3.28 6.00 16.36
CA CYS A 59 -2.83 5.26 15.18
C CYS A 59 -2.61 3.76 15.47
N LEU A 60 -2.01 3.42 16.61
CA LEU A 60 -1.86 2.03 17.06
C LEU A 60 -3.23 1.36 17.28
N GLY A 61 -4.17 2.04 17.93
CA GLY A 61 -5.53 1.52 18.13
C GLY A 61 -6.34 1.37 16.84
N MET A 62 -6.17 2.27 15.87
CA MET A 62 -6.83 2.17 14.57
C MET A 62 -6.20 1.06 13.71
N THR A 63 -4.91 0.77 13.87
CA THR A 63 -4.21 -0.31 13.15
C THR A 63 -4.68 -1.70 13.64
N THR A 64 -4.94 -1.85 14.93
CA THR A 64 -5.53 -3.09 15.47
C THR A 64 -6.99 -3.25 15.03
N LEU A 65 -7.77 -2.16 15.01
CA LEU A 65 -9.13 -2.15 14.46
C LEU A 65 -9.16 -2.49 12.96
N MET A 66 -8.21 -1.97 12.19
CA MET A 66 -8.02 -2.25 10.77
C MET A 66 -7.69 -3.73 10.53
N SER A 67 -6.81 -4.30 11.35
CA SER A 67 -6.49 -5.74 11.33
C SER A 67 -7.72 -6.61 11.65
N TYR A 68 -8.55 -6.17 12.60
CA TYR A 68 -9.80 -6.85 12.94
C TYR A 68 -10.85 -6.76 11.81
N ALA A 69 -11.00 -5.61 11.16
CA ALA A 69 -11.96 -5.41 10.07
C ALA A 69 -11.67 -6.27 8.83
N VAL A 70 -10.38 -6.53 8.54
CA VAL A 70 -9.95 -7.40 7.43
C VAL A 70 -10.33 -8.86 7.71
N LEU A 71 -10.17 -9.33 8.95
CA LEU A 71 -10.51 -10.71 9.35
C LEU A 71 -12.02 -11.00 9.26
N TYR A 72 -12.86 -10.01 9.55
CA TYR A 72 -14.32 -10.14 9.51
C TYR A 72 -14.96 -9.62 8.20
N ASN A 73 -14.14 -9.36 7.17
CA ASN A 73 -14.58 -8.95 5.83
C ASN A 73 -15.44 -7.65 5.79
N HIS A 74 -15.24 -6.74 6.76
CA HIS A 74 -15.93 -5.45 6.84
C HIS A 74 -15.10 -4.33 6.18
N TRP A 75 -15.11 -4.28 4.85
CA TRP A 75 -14.32 -3.32 4.04
C TRP A 75 -14.64 -1.84 4.30
N SER A 76 -15.85 -1.50 4.73
CA SER A 76 -16.23 -0.12 5.06
C SER A 76 -15.51 0.40 6.31
N LEU A 77 -15.40 -0.43 7.35
CA LEU A 77 -14.66 -0.08 8.58
C LEU A 77 -13.17 0.12 8.31
N PHE A 78 -12.61 -0.67 7.40
CA PHE A 78 -11.23 -0.50 6.93
C PHE A 78 -11.03 0.88 6.30
N GLY A 79 -11.89 1.29 5.37
CA GLY A 79 -11.80 2.60 4.70
C GLY A 79 -11.92 3.77 5.67
N ILE A 80 -12.84 3.69 6.64
CA ILE A 80 -13.03 4.73 7.66
C ILE A 80 -11.79 4.82 8.56
N SER A 81 -11.24 3.69 9.00
CA SER A 81 -10.03 3.67 9.83
C SER A 81 -8.81 4.30 9.14
N LEU A 82 -8.63 4.02 7.86
CA LEU A 82 -7.57 4.61 7.04
C LEU A 82 -7.73 6.13 6.88
N GLY A 83 -8.96 6.59 6.61
CA GLY A 83 -9.26 8.02 6.48
C GLY A 83 -8.97 8.81 7.76
N VAL A 84 -9.32 8.25 8.92
CA VAL A 84 -9.04 8.87 10.23
C VAL A 84 -7.54 8.97 10.50
N ILE A 85 -6.76 7.93 10.17
CA ILE A 85 -5.29 7.96 10.32
C ILE A 85 -4.66 9.07 9.46
N ILE A 86 -5.08 9.17 8.20
CA ILE A 86 -4.56 10.21 7.28
C ILE A 86 -4.92 11.62 7.77
N LEU A 87 -6.16 11.82 8.25
CA LEU A 87 -6.60 13.10 8.80
C LEU A 87 -5.79 13.51 10.04
N LEU A 88 -5.55 12.56 10.96
CA LEU A 88 -4.76 12.79 12.17
C LEU A 88 -3.30 13.13 11.85
N ILE A 89 -2.70 12.46 10.87
CA ILE A 89 -1.34 12.76 10.38
C ILE A 89 -1.29 14.18 9.80
N ALA A 90 -2.30 14.58 9.02
CA ALA A 90 -2.36 15.92 8.45
C ALA A 90 -2.43 17.02 9.55
N ILE A 91 -3.26 16.81 10.58
CA ILE A 91 -3.38 17.71 11.72
C ILE A 91 -2.04 17.79 12.48
N ALA A 92 -1.37 16.67 12.70
CA ALA A 92 -0.07 16.62 13.37
C ALA A 92 1.01 17.38 12.58
N ILE A 93 1.02 17.27 11.25
CA ILE A 93 1.97 18.01 10.39
C ILE A 93 1.73 19.51 10.48
N ILE A 94 0.48 19.97 10.43
CA ILE A 94 0.12 21.38 10.52
C ILE A 94 0.50 21.96 11.89
N LEU A 95 0.26 21.22 12.98
CA LEU A 95 0.61 21.66 14.34
C LEU A 95 2.13 21.71 14.59
N ASN A 96 2.91 20.87 13.90
CA ASN A 96 4.36 20.81 14.08
C ASN A 96 5.11 21.87 13.23
N PHE A 97 4.43 22.49 12.26
CA PHE A 97 4.99 23.49 11.36
C PHE A 97 5.35 24.85 12.00
N PRO A 98 4.56 25.43 12.94
CA PRO A 98 4.82 26.79 13.46
C PRO A 98 5.98 26.92 14.48
N LEU A 99 6.42 25.84 15.13
CA LEU A 99 7.41 25.91 16.21
C LEU A 99 8.88 25.86 15.74
N LYS A 100 9.16 25.30 14.56
CA LYS A 100 10.52 25.17 14.02
C LYS A 100 10.98 26.34 13.14
N ASN A 101 10.05 27.22 12.73
CA ASN A 101 10.28 28.12 11.60
C ASN A 101 10.93 29.48 11.92
N LYS A 102 11.36 29.73 13.17
CA LYS A 102 11.92 31.06 13.55
C LYS A 102 13.40 31.12 13.93
N ILE A 103 14.04 30.03 14.36
CA ILE A 103 15.44 30.05 14.83
C ILE A 103 16.33 28.98 14.15
N LEU A 104 15.75 27.93 13.55
CA LEU A 104 16.49 26.90 12.80
C LEU A 104 16.21 26.92 11.27
N GLY A 105 15.39 27.86 10.80
CA GLY A 105 14.72 27.81 9.49
C GLY A 105 15.53 28.24 8.27
N SER A 106 16.82 28.61 8.37
CA SER A 106 17.62 28.97 7.18
C SER A 106 18.83 28.06 6.93
N GLN A 107 19.46 27.49 7.96
CA GLN A 107 20.61 26.59 7.77
C GLN A 107 20.21 25.11 7.82
N LEU A 108 19.44 24.69 8.83
CA LEU A 108 19.05 23.28 8.96
C LEU A 108 18.08 22.84 7.87
N THR A 109 17.19 23.72 7.41
CA THR A 109 16.28 23.46 6.28
C THR A 109 17.01 23.40 4.95
N ASN A 110 18.13 24.12 4.77
CA ASN A 110 18.91 24.04 3.53
C ASN A 110 19.70 22.72 3.47
N GLU A 111 20.30 22.31 4.60
CA GLU A 111 21.01 21.03 4.73
C GLU A 111 20.04 19.84 4.67
N ILE A 112 18.91 19.89 5.39
CA ILE A 112 17.87 18.87 5.30
C ILE A 112 17.22 18.86 3.91
N SER A 113 17.04 20.02 3.26
CA SER A 113 16.53 20.06 1.89
C SER A 113 17.52 19.45 0.91
N GLN A 114 18.83 19.63 1.09
CA GLN A 114 19.85 18.98 0.27
C GLN A 114 19.91 17.47 0.55
N ASP A 115 19.90 17.04 1.82
CA ASP A 115 19.90 15.63 2.21
C ASP A 115 18.63 14.91 1.74
N ILE A 116 17.46 15.54 1.82
CA ILE A 116 16.20 14.97 1.31
C ILE A 116 16.22 14.92 -0.23
N LEU A 117 16.81 15.91 -0.90
CA LEU A 117 16.93 15.90 -2.36
C LEU A 117 17.91 14.83 -2.83
N GLU A 118 19.02 14.64 -2.13
CA GLU A 118 20.06 13.66 -2.47
C GLU A 118 19.63 12.23 -2.12
N SER A 119 19.02 12.05 -0.94
CA SER A 119 18.37 10.79 -0.54
C SER A 119 17.20 10.44 -1.45
N GLY A 120 16.36 11.41 -1.81
CA GLY A 120 15.25 11.26 -2.74
C GLY A 120 15.73 10.89 -4.15
N LYS A 121 16.81 11.52 -4.64
CA LYS A 121 17.44 11.17 -5.91
C LYS A 121 17.99 9.75 -5.90
N HIS A 122 18.66 9.35 -4.82
CA HIS A 122 19.17 7.99 -4.65
C HIS A 122 18.04 6.95 -4.63
N SER A 123 16.95 7.21 -3.89
CA SER A 123 15.78 6.34 -3.89
C SER A 123 15.11 6.27 -5.26
N ILE A 124 14.96 7.40 -5.98
CA ILE A 124 14.41 7.41 -7.34
C ILE A 124 15.29 6.58 -8.30
N ASP A 125 16.61 6.68 -8.21
CA ASP A 125 17.52 5.90 -9.05
C ASP A 125 17.46 4.40 -8.72
N GLN A 126 17.33 4.04 -7.43
CA GLN A 126 17.09 2.65 -7.01
C GLN A 126 15.73 2.12 -7.50
N PHE A 127 14.67 2.91 -7.37
CA PHE A 127 13.33 2.55 -7.88
C PHE A 127 13.36 2.41 -9.40
N ARG A 128 14.03 3.31 -10.11
CA ARG A 128 14.18 3.28 -11.57
C ARG A 128 14.97 2.05 -12.02
N SER A 129 16.05 1.73 -11.33
CA SER A 129 16.86 0.53 -11.58
C SER A 129 16.03 -0.74 -11.36
N THR A 130 15.33 -0.82 -10.24
CA THR A 130 14.46 -1.95 -9.89
C THR A 130 13.31 -2.11 -10.88
N PHE A 131 12.64 -1.02 -11.25
CA PHE A 131 11.58 -1.03 -12.25
C PHE A 131 12.09 -1.42 -13.63
N THR A 132 13.28 -0.95 -14.02
CA THR A 132 13.93 -1.35 -15.27
C THR A 132 14.28 -2.83 -15.25
N ASN A 133 14.74 -3.36 -14.11
CA ASN A 133 15.05 -4.76 -13.93
C ASN A 133 13.79 -5.63 -14.01
N ILE A 134 12.70 -5.24 -13.33
CA ILE A 134 11.39 -5.91 -13.41
C ILE A 134 10.89 -5.91 -14.86
N ARG A 135 10.94 -4.76 -15.53
CA ARG A 135 10.47 -4.64 -16.92
C ARG A 135 11.28 -5.48 -17.89
N LYS A 136 12.62 -5.50 -17.75
CA LYS A 136 13.51 -6.21 -18.69
C LYS A 136 13.60 -7.70 -18.42
N ASN A 137 13.53 -8.13 -17.16
CA ASN A 137 13.80 -9.52 -16.79
C ASN A 137 12.56 -10.25 -16.30
N PHE A 138 11.68 -9.60 -15.54
CA PHE A 138 10.55 -10.28 -14.92
C PHE A 138 9.36 -10.43 -15.87
N ILE A 139 9.00 -9.36 -16.59
CA ILE A 139 7.88 -9.39 -17.55
C ILE A 139 8.11 -10.44 -18.66
N PRO A 140 9.28 -10.51 -19.33
CA PRO A 140 9.50 -11.51 -20.37
C PRO A 140 9.54 -12.93 -19.82
N LYS A 141 10.06 -13.13 -18.60
CA LYS A 141 10.04 -14.44 -17.94
C LYS A 141 8.62 -14.90 -17.62
N MET A 142 7.75 -14.01 -17.13
CA MET A 142 6.34 -14.35 -16.92
C MET A 142 5.63 -14.70 -18.24
N GLN A 143 5.92 -13.95 -19.31
CA GLN A 143 5.35 -14.25 -20.62
C GLN A 143 5.84 -15.61 -21.17
N ALA A 144 7.12 -15.91 -21.02
CA ALA A 144 7.67 -17.21 -21.42
C ALA A 144 7.05 -18.36 -20.60
N TRP A 145 6.88 -18.18 -19.30
CA TRP A 145 6.25 -19.18 -18.43
C TRP A 145 4.77 -19.39 -18.77
N TYR A 146 4.04 -18.32 -19.05
CA TYR A 146 2.65 -18.39 -19.51
C TYR A 146 2.51 -19.17 -20.83
N ASN A 147 3.38 -18.88 -21.80
CA ASN A 147 3.39 -19.60 -23.07
C ASN A 147 3.73 -21.09 -22.89
N HIS A 148 4.66 -21.42 -21.99
CA HIS A 148 5.00 -22.80 -21.66
C HIS A 148 3.81 -23.56 -21.06
N LEU A 149 3.08 -22.94 -20.12
CA LEU A 149 1.88 -23.54 -19.53
C LEU A 149 0.80 -23.83 -20.56
N ILE A 150 0.57 -22.92 -21.50
CA ILE A 150 -0.39 -23.14 -22.60
C ILE A 150 0.07 -24.31 -23.47
N GLN A 151 1.36 -24.36 -23.80
CA GLN A 151 1.89 -25.42 -24.64
C GLN A 151 1.78 -26.79 -23.97
N ASP A 152 2.11 -26.90 -22.68
CA ASP A 152 1.94 -28.13 -21.90
C ASP A 152 0.48 -28.56 -21.84
N ALA A 153 -0.44 -27.62 -21.56
CA ALA A 153 -1.87 -27.90 -21.55
C ALA A 153 -2.34 -28.44 -22.91
N GLN A 154 -1.89 -27.83 -24.01
CA GLN A 154 -2.23 -28.27 -25.36
C GLN A 154 -1.69 -29.66 -25.67
N ILE A 155 -0.46 -29.98 -25.23
CA ILE A 155 0.12 -31.33 -25.39
C ILE A 155 -0.74 -32.36 -24.64
N HIS A 156 -1.14 -32.06 -23.40
CA HIS A 156 -1.98 -32.95 -22.61
C HIS A 156 -3.37 -33.17 -23.23
N ILE A 157 -3.99 -32.09 -23.75
CA ILE A 157 -5.27 -32.18 -24.46
C ILE A 157 -5.12 -33.06 -25.71
N THR A 158 -4.12 -32.80 -26.54
CA THR A 158 -3.88 -33.55 -27.79
C THR A 158 -3.61 -35.03 -27.50
N ALA A 159 -2.84 -35.33 -26.46
CA ALA A 159 -2.59 -36.71 -26.02
C ALA A 159 -3.88 -37.40 -25.55
N LYS A 160 -4.75 -36.68 -24.83
CA LYS A 160 -6.04 -37.20 -24.36
C LYS A 160 -7.01 -37.41 -25.52
N GLU A 161 -7.09 -36.50 -26.47
CA GLU A 161 -7.88 -36.66 -27.69
C GLU A 161 -7.44 -37.89 -28.48
N LYS A 162 -6.13 -38.09 -28.64
CA LYS A 162 -5.59 -39.31 -29.27
C LYS A 162 -5.98 -40.58 -28.51
N GLN A 163 -5.86 -40.57 -27.18
CA GLN A 163 -6.29 -41.70 -26.34
C GLN A 163 -7.78 -42.00 -26.51
N ILE A 164 -8.63 -40.97 -26.54
CA ILE A 164 -10.07 -41.11 -26.76
C ILE A 164 -10.34 -41.72 -28.14
N HIS A 165 -9.66 -41.24 -29.18
CA HIS A 165 -9.82 -41.76 -30.54
C HIS A 165 -9.39 -43.23 -30.64
N GLU A 166 -8.26 -43.61 -30.04
CA GLU A 166 -7.81 -45.00 -29.95
C GLU A 166 -8.81 -45.88 -29.18
N LEU A 167 -9.36 -45.37 -28.08
CA LEU A 167 -10.38 -46.09 -27.29
C LEU A 167 -11.68 -46.29 -28.08
N SER A 168 -12.11 -45.24 -28.79
CA SER A 168 -13.29 -45.29 -29.67
C SER A 168 -13.10 -46.34 -30.77
N HIS A 169 -11.96 -46.30 -31.47
CA HIS A 169 -11.65 -47.28 -32.50
C HIS A 169 -11.61 -48.72 -31.92
N THR A 170 -11.01 -48.90 -30.74
CA THR A 170 -10.97 -50.20 -30.07
C THR A 170 -12.38 -50.69 -29.73
N LEU A 171 -13.24 -49.80 -29.25
CA LEU A 171 -14.62 -50.11 -28.94
C LEU A 171 -15.40 -50.52 -30.20
N ASP A 172 -15.26 -49.76 -31.28
CA ASP A 172 -15.88 -50.08 -32.58
C ASP A 172 -15.44 -51.47 -33.08
N THR A 173 -14.15 -51.79 -32.97
CA THR A 173 -13.65 -53.11 -33.36
C THR A 173 -14.23 -54.24 -32.50
N MET A 174 -14.34 -54.06 -31.18
CA MET A 174 -14.95 -55.06 -30.30
C MET A 174 -16.44 -55.26 -30.58
N VAL A 175 -17.17 -54.17 -30.85
CA VAL A 175 -18.58 -54.23 -31.22
C VAL A 175 -18.75 -55.01 -32.53
N GLU A 176 -17.91 -54.74 -33.53
CA GLU A 176 -17.94 -55.44 -34.81
C GLU A 176 -17.57 -56.92 -34.68
N GLU A 177 -16.62 -57.27 -33.82
CA GLU A 177 -16.33 -58.66 -33.46
C GLU A 177 -17.54 -59.34 -32.80
N LYS A 178 -18.21 -58.67 -31.87
CA LYS A 178 -19.44 -59.20 -31.24
C LYS A 178 -20.60 -59.33 -32.22
N ARG A 179 -20.73 -58.44 -33.21
CA ARG A 179 -21.69 -58.59 -34.31
C ARG A 179 -21.41 -59.83 -35.16
N LYS A 180 -20.14 -60.10 -35.48
CA LYS A 180 -19.73 -61.32 -36.21
C LYS A 180 -19.97 -62.59 -35.39
N GLU A 181 -19.63 -62.58 -34.10
CA GLU A 181 -19.94 -63.69 -33.19
C GLU A 181 -21.44 -63.96 -33.12
N TYR A 182 -22.27 -62.91 -33.06
CA TYR A 182 -23.72 -63.04 -33.08
C TYR A 182 -24.25 -63.62 -34.38
N ALA A 183 -23.76 -63.14 -35.54
CA ALA A 183 -24.15 -63.68 -36.83
C ALA A 183 -23.85 -65.19 -36.92
N LEU A 184 -22.66 -65.61 -36.49
CA LEU A 184 -22.23 -67.01 -36.50
C LEU A 184 -23.04 -67.86 -35.49
N ALA A 185 -23.26 -67.35 -34.28
CA ALA A 185 -24.07 -68.03 -33.26
C ALA A 185 -25.55 -68.17 -33.68
N LYS A 186 -26.09 -67.19 -34.41
CA LYS A 186 -27.43 -67.23 -34.96
C LYS A 186 -27.59 -68.28 -36.07
N GLU A 187 -26.56 -68.44 -36.91
CA GLU A 187 -26.54 -69.49 -37.94
C GLU A 187 -26.40 -70.90 -37.35
N THR A 188 -25.58 -71.06 -36.32
CA THR A 188 -25.24 -72.37 -35.77
C THR A 188 -26.24 -72.84 -34.71
N HIS A 189 -26.67 -71.94 -33.82
CA HIS A 189 -27.54 -72.23 -32.67
C HIS A 189 -28.52 -71.06 -32.38
N PRO A 190 -29.57 -70.89 -33.19
CA PRO A 190 -30.47 -69.73 -33.13
C PRO A 190 -31.29 -69.62 -31.83
N LEU A 191 -31.52 -70.75 -31.15
CA LEU A 191 -32.34 -70.84 -29.94
C LEU A 191 -31.50 -70.96 -28.65
N SER A 192 -30.19 -70.75 -28.73
CA SER A 192 -29.34 -70.80 -27.54
C SER A 192 -29.59 -69.57 -26.66
N PRO A 193 -29.63 -69.71 -25.33
CA PRO A 193 -29.78 -68.57 -24.42
C PRO A 193 -28.60 -67.58 -24.53
N GLN A 194 -27.43 -68.03 -24.99
CA GLN A 194 -26.29 -67.15 -25.28
C GLN A 194 -26.52 -66.29 -26.52
N THR A 195 -27.12 -66.86 -27.57
CA THR A 195 -27.46 -66.15 -28.81
C THR A 195 -28.48 -65.04 -28.55
N GLU A 196 -29.49 -65.32 -27.71
CA GLU A 196 -30.49 -64.32 -27.30
C GLU A 196 -29.89 -63.19 -26.45
N ALA A 197 -29.02 -63.54 -25.49
CA ALA A 197 -28.33 -62.55 -24.65
C ALA A 197 -27.41 -61.63 -25.47
N LEU A 198 -26.67 -62.19 -26.43
CA LEU A 198 -25.77 -61.43 -27.30
C LEU A 198 -26.55 -60.48 -28.23
N GLY A 199 -27.70 -60.91 -28.75
CA GLY A 199 -28.60 -60.07 -29.55
C GLY A 199 -29.16 -58.88 -28.76
N LYS A 200 -29.59 -59.08 -27.51
CA LYS A 200 -30.06 -57.99 -26.63
C LYS A 200 -28.95 -56.97 -26.34
N LEU A 201 -27.71 -57.44 -26.19
CA LEU A 201 -26.53 -56.59 -25.94
C LEU A 201 -26.22 -55.69 -27.15
N ILE A 202 -26.23 -56.23 -28.36
CA ILE A 202 -26.04 -55.45 -29.60
C ILE A 202 -27.16 -54.43 -29.78
N GLN A 203 -28.41 -54.84 -29.54
CA GLN A 203 -29.56 -53.95 -29.68
C GLN A 203 -29.55 -52.80 -28.66
N SER A 204 -29.10 -53.07 -27.44
CA SER A 204 -28.87 -52.04 -26.42
C SER A 204 -27.76 -51.07 -26.81
N TRP A 205 -26.70 -51.56 -27.48
CA TRP A 205 -25.61 -50.72 -27.97
C TRP A 205 -26.08 -49.79 -29.11
N GLU A 206 -26.87 -50.30 -30.06
CA GLU A 206 -27.44 -49.49 -31.16
C GLU A 206 -28.42 -48.42 -30.66
N GLN A 207 -29.19 -48.73 -29.61
CA GLN A 207 -30.00 -47.72 -28.92
C GLN A 207 -29.14 -46.65 -28.25
N PHE A 208 -28.03 -47.03 -27.62
CA PHE A 208 -27.11 -46.08 -27.01
C PHE A 208 -26.45 -45.17 -28.07
N GLU A 209 -26.02 -45.73 -29.19
CA GLU A 209 -25.41 -44.98 -30.31
C GLU A 209 -26.40 -44.02 -30.97
N SER A 210 -27.66 -44.40 -31.13
CA SER A 210 -28.69 -43.53 -31.74
C SER A 210 -29.17 -42.38 -30.85
N THR A 211 -28.83 -42.39 -29.55
CA THR A 211 -29.27 -41.37 -28.58
C THR A 211 -28.18 -40.33 -28.28
N ASN A 212 -26.93 -40.58 -28.69
CA ASN A 212 -25.77 -39.68 -28.54
C ASN A 212 -25.33 -39.12 -29.89
#